data_AF-A0A0G3E8R8-F1
#
_entry.id   AF-A0A0G3E8R8-F1
#
_cell.length_a   1.000
_cell.length_b   1.000
_cell.length_c   1.000
_cell.angle_alpha   90.00
_cell.angle_beta   90.00
_cell.angle_gamma   90.00
#
_symmetry.space_group_name_H-M   'P 1'
#
loop_
_entity.id
_entity.type
_entity.pdbx_description
1 polymer ?
#
loop_
_entity_poly.entity_id
_entity_poly.type
_entity_poly.pdbx_seq_one_letter_code
_entity_poly.pdbx_strand_id
1 'polypeptide(L)'
;MNQHIGNLIIRIVLGVTFFMHGLTKFQSGIDNIAGWFTSIGLPGGLAYGVATFELVGGLLLILGLGVRYIGLLFALVMVGAIVKVKWSAGLLGDGKNPGFELELALLAMGAYLFVAKADGFVDNFLKEKMSKKN
;
A
#
# COMPACT_ATOMS: atom_id res chain seq x y z
N MET A 1 -24.95 -5.95 8.56
CA MET A 1 -23.62 -5.56 9.10
C MET A 1 -22.97 -4.62 8.10
N ASN A 2 -22.61 -3.40 8.51
CA ASN A 2 -22.22 -2.30 7.60
C ASN A 2 -20.83 -2.53 6.98
N GLN A 3 -20.77 -3.34 5.91
CA GLN A 3 -19.55 -3.59 5.13
C GLN A 3 -18.84 -2.29 4.70
N HIS A 4 -19.60 -1.21 4.46
CA HIS A 4 -19.06 0.10 4.15
C HIS A 4 -18.19 0.72 5.25
N ILE A 5 -18.57 0.53 6.52
CA ILE A 5 -17.80 1.05 7.66
C ILE A 5 -16.50 0.24 7.83
N GLY A 6 -16.58 -1.08 7.71
CA GLY A 6 -15.39 -1.95 7.75
C GLY A 6 -14.38 -1.60 6.66
N ASN A 7 -14.86 -1.43 5.42
CA ASN A 7 -14.03 -0.98 4.30
C ASN A 7 -13.41 0.40 4.54
N LEU A 8 -14.15 1.34 5.12
CA LEU A 8 -13.64 2.67 5.42
C LEU A 8 -12.48 2.59 6.42
N ILE A 9 -12.63 1.84 7.51
CA ILE A 9 -11.56 1.69 8.52
C ILE A 9 -10.29 1.12 7.88
N ILE A 10 -10.42 0.02 7.14
CA ILE A 10 -9.28 -0.62 6.48
C ILE A 10 -8.60 0.34 5.50
N ARG A 11 -9.37 1.08 4.69
CA ARG A 11 -8.84 2.06 3.74
C ARG A 11 -8.08 3.19 4.42
N ILE A 12 -8.63 3.76 5.48
CA ILE A 12 -7.99 4.88 6.18
C ILE A 12 -6.68 4.42 6.81
N VAL A 13 -6.69 3.29 7.52
CA VAL A 13 -5.47 2.76 8.17
C VAL A 13 -4.42 2.42 7.12
N LEU A 14 -4.78 1.62 6.10
CA LEU A 14 -3.86 1.23 5.03
C LEU A 14 -3.31 2.46 4.29
N GLY A 15 -4.20 3.41 3.96
CA GLY A 15 -3.86 4.62 3.23
C GLY A 15 -2.94 5.55 4.00
N VAL A 16 -3.21 5.80 5.29
CA VAL A 16 -2.34 6.63 6.14
C VAL A 16 -0.97 5.98 6.33
N THR A 17 -0.92 4.67 6.58
CA THR A 17 0.35 3.95 6.72
C THR A 17 1.22 4.11 5.47
N PHE A 18 0.68 3.83 4.28
CA PHE A 18 1.45 3.97 3.04
C PHE A 18 1.78 5.43 2.70
N PHE A 19 0.87 6.37 2.95
CA PHE A 19 1.13 7.79 2.75
C PHE A 19 2.34 8.25 3.59
N MET A 20 2.38 7.88 4.87
CA MET A 20 3.49 8.21 5.76
C MET A 20 4.80 7.51 5.34
N HIS A 21 4.75 6.26 4.89
CA HIS A 21 5.94 5.58 4.35
C HIS A 21 6.48 6.25 3.09
N GLY A 22 5.61 6.66 2.17
CA GLY A 22 6.02 7.42 0.99
C GLY A 22 6.60 8.78 1.37
N LEU A 23 5.94 9.51 2.26
CA LEU A 23 6.36 10.85 2.69
C LEU A 23 7.75 10.82 3.35
N THR A 24 7.97 9.87 4.25
CA THR A 24 9.27 9.74 4.94
C THR A 24 10.39 9.37 3.97
N LYS A 25 10.15 8.56 2.93
CA LYS A 25 11.16 8.27 1.89
C LYS A 25 11.62 9.52 1.14
N PHE A 26 10.72 10.46 0.87
CA PHE A 26 11.10 11.74 0.26
C PHE A 26 11.81 12.67 1.25
N GLN A 27 11.37 12.71 2.51
CA GLN A 27 11.98 13.56 3.54
C GLN A 27 13.37 13.09 3.97
N SER A 28 13.61 11.78 4.02
CA SER A 28 14.90 11.19 4.43
C SER A 28 15.93 11.11 3.30
N GLY A 29 15.62 11.66 2.12
CA GLY A 29 16.48 11.61 0.94
C GLY A 29 16.27 10.31 0.16
N ILE A 30 15.56 10.42 -0.97
CA ILE A 30 15.20 9.27 -1.78
C ILE A 30 16.40 8.58 -2.45
N ASP A 31 17.50 9.30 -2.62
CA ASP A 31 18.77 8.78 -3.16
C ASP A 31 19.37 7.72 -2.23
N ASN A 32 19.19 7.86 -0.91
CA ASN A 32 19.60 6.85 0.07
C ASN A 32 18.81 5.55 -0.12
N ILE A 33 17.51 5.67 -0.40
CA ILE A 33 16.64 4.52 -0.68
C ILE A 33 17.02 3.89 -2.02
N ALA A 34 17.34 4.68 -3.04
CA ALA A 34 17.83 4.18 -4.33
C ALA A 34 19.15 3.41 -4.19
N GLY A 35 20.08 3.92 -3.37
CA GLY A 35 21.31 3.22 -3.01
C GLY A 35 21.05 1.91 -2.28
N TRP A 36 20.13 1.91 -1.31
CA TRP A 36 19.71 0.70 -0.60
C TRP A 36 19.02 -0.32 -1.51
N PHE A 37 18.19 0.10 -2.47
CA PHE A 37 17.61 -0.79 -3.47
C PHE A 37 18.71 -1.49 -4.29
N THR A 38 19.72 -0.72 -4.68
CA THR A 38 20.86 -1.25 -5.44
C THR A 38 21.64 -2.28 -4.62
N SER A 39 21.81 -2.08 -3.31
CA SER A 39 22.53 -3.03 -2.45
C SER A 39 21.80 -4.37 -2.26
N ILE A 40 20.48 -4.39 -2.39
CA ILE A 40 19.66 -5.61 -2.38
C ILE A 40 19.37 -6.19 -3.78
N GLY A 41 20.09 -5.69 -4.81
CA GLY A 41 20.00 -6.19 -6.19
C GLY A 41 18.76 -5.72 -6.95
N LEU A 42 18.14 -4.62 -6.53
CA LEU A 42 17.04 -3.96 -7.25
C LEU A 42 17.54 -2.68 -7.96
N PRO A 43 16.98 -2.31 -9.12
CA PRO A 43 17.30 -1.04 -9.76
C PRO A 43 16.97 0.15 -8.85
N GLY A 44 17.94 1.05 -8.63
CA GLY A 44 17.75 2.24 -7.78
C GLY A 44 16.60 3.13 -8.23
N GLY A 45 16.32 3.21 -9.54
CA GLY A 45 15.18 3.95 -10.09
C GLY A 45 13.81 3.47 -9.58
N LEU A 46 13.69 2.20 -9.16
CA LEU A 46 12.46 1.69 -8.57
C LEU A 46 12.12 2.37 -7.24
N ALA A 47 13.10 2.91 -6.50
CA ALA A 47 12.84 3.61 -5.25
C ALA A 47 11.90 4.80 -5.44
N TYR A 48 12.09 5.58 -6.53
CA TYR A 48 11.22 6.70 -6.88
C TYR A 48 9.80 6.24 -7.23
N GLY A 49 9.70 5.17 -8.02
CA GLY A 49 8.40 4.58 -8.39
C GLY A 49 7.63 4.10 -7.16
N VAL A 50 8.29 3.33 -6.29
CA VAL A 50 7.68 2.80 -5.06
C VAL A 50 7.30 3.93 -4.10
N ALA A 51 8.20 4.87 -3.81
CA ALA A 51 7.91 5.98 -2.90
C ALA A 51 6.76 6.86 -3.40
N THR A 52 6.74 7.17 -4.71
CA THR A 52 5.65 7.94 -5.32
C THR A 52 4.34 7.18 -5.24
N PHE A 53 4.36 5.87 -5.52
CA PHE A 53 3.18 5.03 -5.44
C PHE A 53 2.64 4.90 -4.02
N GLU A 54 3.52 4.75 -3.02
CA GLU A 54 3.12 4.74 -1.61
C GLU A 54 2.49 6.04 -1.17
N LEU A 55 3.09 7.17 -1.54
CA LEU A 55 2.59 8.49 -1.21
C LEU A 55 1.23 8.76 -1.87
N VAL A 56 1.18 8.67 -3.20
CA VAL A 56 -0.03 9.00 -3.97
C VAL A 56 -1.11 7.95 -3.74
N GLY A 57 -0.75 6.66 -3.80
CA GLY A 57 -1.70 5.56 -3.57
C GLY A 57 -2.28 5.59 -2.16
N GLY A 58 -1.49 5.96 -1.14
CA GLY A 58 -1.98 6.12 0.22
C GLY A 58 -3.05 7.21 0.30
N LEU A 59 -2.79 8.36 -0.34
CA LEU A 59 -3.76 9.45 -0.45
C LEU A 59 -5.02 9.03 -1.22
N LEU A 60 -4.88 8.29 -2.33
CA LEU A 60 -6.02 7.79 -3.11
C LEU A 60 -6.92 6.86 -2.29
N LEU A 61 -6.35 5.97 -1.47
CA LEU A 61 -7.14 5.12 -0.58
C LEU A 61 -7.92 5.91 0.47
N ILE A 62 -7.27 6.94 1.05
CA ILE A 62 -7.91 7.84 2.02
C ILE A 62 -9.12 8.52 1.38
N LEU A 63 -8.92 9.12 0.19
CA LEU A 63 -9.98 9.79 -0.56
C LEU A 63 -11.04 8.81 -1.08
N GLY A 64 -10.69 7.54 -1.26
CA GLY A 64 -11.59 6.51 -1.76
C GLY A 64 -11.72 6.50 -3.26
N LEU A 65 -10.59 6.70 -3.93
CA LEU A 65 -10.47 6.62 -5.39
C LEU A 65 -9.69 5.36 -5.76
N GLY A 66 -10.25 4.54 -6.65
CA GLY A 66 -9.60 3.36 -7.18
C GLY A 66 -9.30 2.31 -6.10
N VAL A 67 -10.10 2.26 -5.03
CA VAL A 67 -9.82 1.51 -3.80
C VAL A 67 -9.38 0.08 -4.08
N ARG A 68 -10.14 -0.62 -4.93
CA ARG A 68 -9.90 -2.01 -5.30
C ARG A 68 -8.51 -2.23 -5.90
N TYR A 69 -8.11 -1.40 -6.85
CA TYR A 69 -6.88 -1.59 -7.61
C TYR A 69 -5.66 -1.09 -6.83
N ILE A 70 -5.79 0.03 -6.13
CA ILE A 70 -4.72 0.55 -5.28
C ILE A 70 -4.43 -0.43 -4.12
N GLY A 71 -5.47 -1.00 -3.51
CA GLY A 71 -5.30 -2.04 -2.48
C GLY A 71 -4.56 -3.28 -2.99
N LEU A 72 -4.87 -3.75 -4.20
CA LEU A 72 -4.16 -4.87 -4.83
C LEU A 72 -2.68 -4.55 -5.08
N LEU A 73 -2.40 -3.37 -5.62
CA LEU A 73 -1.03 -2.94 -5.90
C LEU A 73 -0.22 -2.85 -4.59
N PHE A 74 -0.81 -2.34 -3.50
CA PHE A 74 -0.15 -2.37 -2.19
C PHE A 74 0.12 -3.78 -1.69
N ALA A 75 -0.82 -4.71 -1.87
CA ALA A 75 -0.58 -6.10 -1.51
C ALA A 75 0.61 -6.70 -2.27
N LEU A 76 0.75 -6.39 -3.56
CA LEU A 76 1.90 -6.83 -4.36
C LEU A 76 3.22 -6.19 -3.89
N VAL A 77 3.22 -4.92 -3.51
CA VAL A 77 4.41 -4.26 -2.93
C VAL A 77 4.82 -4.96 -1.63
N MET A 78 3.87 -5.34 -0.78
CA MET A 78 4.16 -6.09 0.45
C MET A 78 4.73 -7.48 0.17
N VAL A 79 4.23 -8.20 -0.84
CA VAL A 79 4.85 -9.47 -1.27
C VAL A 79 6.33 -9.25 -1.63
N GLY A 80 6.63 -8.20 -2.40
CA GLY A 80 8.01 -7.84 -2.75
C GLY A 80 8.87 -7.54 -1.53
N ALA A 81 8.36 -6.73 -0.59
CA ALA A 81 9.06 -6.39 0.65
C ALA A 81 9.35 -7.63 1.51
N ILE A 82 8.38 -8.51 1.68
CA ILE A 82 8.54 -9.77 2.42
C ILE A 82 9.65 -10.61 1.79
N VAL A 83 9.51 -10.93 0.51
CA VAL A 83 10.42 -11.86 -0.18
C VAL A 83 11.85 -11.31 -0.27
N LYS A 84 12.02 -10.01 -0.51
CA LYS A 84 13.35 -9.42 -0.73
C LYS A 84 14.06 -8.99 0.55
N VAL A 85 13.32 -8.57 1.57
CA VAL A 85 13.91 -7.84 2.71
C VAL A 85 13.76 -8.61 4.01
N LYS A 86 12.60 -9.22 4.24
CA LYS A 86 12.24 -9.73 5.57
C LYS A 86 12.06 -11.22 5.69
N TRP A 87 12.11 -11.96 4.58
CA TRP A 87 11.90 -13.41 4.57
C TRP A 87 12.82 -14.15 5.53
N SER A 88 14.11 -13.80 5.54
CA SER A 88 15.11 -14.43 6.41
C SER A 88 14.92 -14.13 7.89
N ALA A 89 14.27 -13.01 8.24
CA ALA A 89 13.97 -12.64 9.62
C ALA A 89 12.76 -13.44 10.17
N GLY A 90 11.98 -14.12 9.33
CA GLY A 90 10.79 -14.85 9.75
C GLY A 90 9.61 -13.93 10.15
N LEU A 91 8.53 -14.53 10.62
CA LEU A 91 7.28 -13.81 10.91
C LEU A 91 7.45 -12.77 12.03
N LEU A 92 8.08 -13.17 13.13
CA LEU A 92 8.24 -12.36 14.35
C LEU A 92 9.62 -11.70 14.48
N GLY A 93 10.54 -11.99 13.56
CA GLY A 93 11.93 -11.52 13.62
C GLY A 93 12.90 -12.57 14.13
N ASP A 94 14.19 -12.25 14.00
CA ASP A 94 15.32 -13.13 14.33
C ASP A 94 16.09 -12.65 15.59
N GLY A 95 15.50 -11.71 16.34
CA GLY A 95 16.10 -11.04 17.49
C GLY A 95 17.04 -9.88 17.15
N LYS A 96 17.36 -9.66 15.87
CA LYS A 96 18.16 -8.53 15.38
C LYS A 96 17.38 -7.62 14.44
N ASN A 97 16.53 -8.22 13.61
CA ASN A 97 15.69 -7.56 12.63
C ASN A 97 14.21 -7.83 12.95
N PRO A 98 13.33 -6.83 12.76
CA PRO A 98 11.90 -7.06 12.86
C PRO A 98 11.43 -8.03 11.77
N GLY A 99 10.49 -8.90 12.12
CA GLY A 99 9.87 -9.82 11.18
C GLY A 99 8.94 -9.14 10.18
N PHE A 100 8.27 -9.98 9.38
CA PHE A 100 7.36 -9.53 8.33
C PHE A 100 5.86 -9.47 8.73
N GLU A 101 5.54 -9.55 10.01
CA GLU A 101 4.16 -9.50 10.51
C GLU A 101 3.37 -8.28 10.03
N LEU A 102 4.00 -7.10 9.99
CA LEU A 102 3.36 -5.87 9.55
C LEU A 102 3.07 -5.92 8.06
N GLU A 103 4.05 -6.31 7.25
CA GLU A 103 3.89 -6.44 5.81
C GLU A 103 2.81 -7.47 5.46
N LEU A 104 2.72 -8.57 6.21
CA LEU A 104 1.67 -9.57 6.05
C LEU A 104 0.28 -9.01 6.39
N ALA A 105 0.17 -8.20 7.45
CA ALA A 105 -1.09 -7.54 7.81
C ALA A 105 -1.53 -6.53 6.73
N LEU A 106 -0.61 -5.69 6.26
CA LEU A 106 -0.90 -4.71 5.20
C LEU A 106 -1.24 -5.39 3.86
N LEU A 107 -0.57 -6.50 3.55
CA LEU A 107 -0.90 -7.36 2.41
C LEU A 107 -2.33 -7.87 2.52
N ALA A 108 -2.71 -8.44 3.66
CA ALA A 108 -4.04 -8.98 3.89
C ALA A 108 -5.12 -7.89 3.76
N MET A 109 -4.87 -6.69 4.29
CA MET A 109 -5.75 -5.53 4.14
C MET A 109 -5.94 -5.13 2.66
N GLY A 110 -4.84 -5.02 1.91
CA GLY A 110 -4.89 -4.69 0.48
C GLY A 110 -5.62 -5.76 -0.36
N ALA A 111 -5.32 -7.03 -0.10
CA ALA A 111 -5.97 -8.17 -0.74
C ALA A 111 -7.47 -8.22 -0.42
N TYR A 112 -7.86 -7.96 0.83
CA TYR A 112 -9.26 -7.87 1.24
C TYR A 112 -10.01 -6.81 0.43
N LEU A 113 -9.47 -5.59 0.29
CA LEU A 113 -10.12 -4.53 -0.48
C LEU A 113 -10.36 -4.95 -1.94
N PHE A 114 -9.43 -5.73 -2.51
CA PHE A 114 -9.60 -6.27 -3.86
C PHE A 114 -10.71 -7.33 -3.95
N VAL A 115 -10.68 -8.32 -3.05
CA VAL A 115 -11.60 -9.47 -3.04
C VAL A 115 -13.02 -9.05 -2.68
N ALA A 116 -13.16 -8.17 -1.67
CA ALA A 116 -14.44 -7.62 -1.24
C ALA A 116 -15.04 -6.65 -2.28
N LYS A 117 -14.32 -6.36 -3.38
CA LYS A 117 -14.69 -5.34 -4.38
C LYS A 117 -15.03 -4.01 -3.70
N ALA A 118 -14.21 -3.60 -2.74
CA ALA A 118 -14.45 -2.41 -1.95
C ALA A 118 -14.44 -1.17 -2.86
N ASP A 119 -15.49 -0.37 -2.76
CA ASP A 119 -15.62 0.92 -3.44
C ASP A 119 -15.53 2.05 -2.41
N GLY A 120 -14.90 3.17 -2.81
CA GLY A 120 -14.91 4.39 -2.02
C GLY A 120 -16.11 5.29 -2.31
N PHE A 121 -16.29 6.33 -1.47
CA PHE A 121 -17.34 7.33 -1.67
C PHE A 121 -17.19 8.01 -3.04
N VAL A 122 -15.95 8.36 -3.42
CA VAL A 122 -15.66 8.99 -4.72
C VAL A 122 -15.89 8.01 -5.87
N ASP A 123 -15.47 6.74 -5.73
CA ASP A 123 -15.76 5.70 -6.72
C ASP A 123 -17.27 5.56 -6.98
N ASN A 124 -18.08 5.55 -5.92
CA ASN A 124 -19.53 5.46 -6.02
C ASN A 124 -20.15 6.71 -6.67
N PHE A 125 -19.71 7.91 -6.26
CA PHE A 125 -20.16 9.16 -6.84
C PHE A 125 -19.89 9.25 -8.37
N LEU A 126 -18.71 8.81 -8.80
CA LEU A 126 -18.36 8.77 -10.22
C LEU A 126 -19.22 7.76 -11.00
N LYS A 127 -19.46 6.56 -10.44
CA LYS A 127 -20.34 5.56 -11.05
C LYS A 127 -21.76 6.07 -11.25
N GLU A 128 -22.34 6.73 -10.24
CA GLU A 128 -23.69 7.31 -10.33
C GLU A 128 -23.79 8.36 -11.44
N LYS A 129 -22.80 9.25 -11.55
CA LYS A 129 -22.79 10.31 -12.58
C LYS A 129 -22.65 9.74 -13.99
N MET A 130 -21.86 8.70 -14.17
CA MET A 130 -21.69 8.02 -15.46
C MET A 130 -22.96 7.23 -15.85
N SER A 131 -23.67 6.64 -14.89
CA SER A 131 -24.91 5.91 -15.15
C SER A 131 -26.08 6.81 -15.55
N LYS A 132 -26.13 8.07 -15.11
CA LYS A 132 -27.20 9.02 -15.47
C LYS A 132 -27.04 9.67 -16.83
N LYS A 133 -25.88 9.48 -17.49
CA LYS A 133 -25.56 10.07 -18.80
C LYS A 133 -25.91 9.14 -19.98
N ASN A 134 -26.27 7.89 -19.69
CA ASN A 134 -26.73 6.87 -20.64
C ASN A 134 -28.24 6.66 -20.49
#